data_AF-A0A529FE65-F1
#
_entry.id   AF-A0A529FE65-F1
#
_cell.length_a   1.000
_cell.length_b   1.000
_cell.length_c   1.000
_cell.angle_alpha   90.00
_cell.angle_beta   90.00
_cell.angle_gamma   90.00
#
_symmetry.space_group_name_H-M   'P 1'
#
loop_
_entity.id
_entity.type
_entity.pdbx_description
1 polymer ?
#
loop_
_entity_poly.entity_id
_entity_poly.type
_entity_poly.pdbx_seq_one_letter_code
_entity_poly.pdbx_strand_id
1 'polypeptide(L)'
;VILVRIETSPEDIHGMHAAEGILTTRGGMTSHAAVVARGMGKPCVSGAGSLRVDYKAGTLISMGQTFRKGDIITIDGANGQVLKGAVAMLQPELSGDFAAIMEWADAARRMKVRTNAETPLDARMA
;
A
#
# COMPACT_ATOMS: atom_id res chain seq x y z
N VAL A 1 -3.90 2.84 8.02
CA VAL A 1 -5.34 3.02 7.64
C VAL A 1 -5.51 2.72 6.15
N ILE A 2 -6.56 2.01 5.71
CA ILE A 2 -6.87 1.88 4.28
C ILE A 2 -7.88 2.95 3.87
N LEU A 3 -7.57 3.74 2.84
CA LEU A 3 -8.46 4.78 2.31
C LEU A 3 -9.37 4.17 1.24
N VAL A 4 -10.68 4.15 1.52
CA VAL A 4 -11.69 3.62 0.60
C VAL A 4 -12.52 4.75 0.01
N ARG A 5 -12.55 4.86 -1.32
CA ARG A 5 -13.31 5.88 -2.05
C ARG A 5 -14.00 5.27 -3.27
N ILE A 6 -14.98 5.96 -3.84
CA ILE A 6 -15.50 5.61 -5.17
C ILE A 6 -14.44 5.94 -6.22
N GLU A 7 -13.93 7.15 -6.15
CA GLU A 7 -12.82 7.69 -6.93
C GLU A 7 -12.08 8.72 -6.05
N THR A 8 -10.83 8.98 -6.35
CA THR A 8 -10.03 10.01 -5.65
C THR A 8 -9.87 11.25 -6.52
N SER A 9 -9.74 12.42 -5.90
CA SER A 9 -9.37 13.68 -6.55
C SER A 9 -8.11 14.29 -5.91
N PRO A 10 -7.53 15.37 -6.46
CA PRO A 10 -6.38 16.06 -5.86
C PRO A 10 -6.63 16.53 -4.41
N GLU A 11 -7.88 16.79 -4.03
CA GLU A 11 -8.29 17.17 -2.68
C GLU A 11 -7.98 16.06 -1.66
N ASP A 12 -7.99 14.79 -2.10
CA ASP A 12 -7.77 13.62 -1.24
C ASP A 12 -6.28 13.38 -0.93
N ILE A 13 -5.35 14.18 -1.45
CA ILE A 13 -3.89 13.92 -1.42
C ILE A 13 -3.34 13.70 0.00
N HIS A 14 -3.80 14.48 0.97
CA HIS A 14 -3.39 14.36 2.36
C HIS A 14 -3.86 13.02 2.96
N GLY A 15 -5.09 12.59 2.61
CA GLY A 15 -5.63 11.30 3.02
C GLY A 15 -4.89 10.13 2.37
N MET A 16 -4.54 10.25 1.09
CA MET A 16 -3.73 9.25 0.37
C MET A 16 -2.33 9.11 1.00
N HIS A 17 -1.71 10.23 1.38
CA HIS A 17 -0.42 10.23 2.05
C HIS A 17 -0.48 9.68 3.49
N ALA A 18 -1.61 9.79 4.18
CA ALA A 18 -1.77 9.21 5.52
C ALA A 18 -2.17 7.72 5.51
N ALA A 19 -2.62 7.18 4.37
CA ALA A 19 -3.11 5.80 4.27
C ALA A 19 -1.98 4.77 4.05
N GLU A 20 -2.12 3.55 4.54
CA GLU A 20 -1.23 2.42 4.19
C GLU A 20 -1.53 1.88 2.79
N GLY A 21 -2.73 2.15 2.27
CA GLY A 21 -3.17 1.67 0.97
C GLY A 21 -4.47 2.33 0.54
N ILE A 22 -4.73 2.29 -0.76
CA ILE A 22 -5.86 2.98 -1.41
C ILE A 22 -6.73 1.95 -2.12
N LEU A 23 -8.04 2.05 -1.93
CA LEU A 23 -9.04 1.20 -2.58
C LEU A 23 -10.09 2.07 -3.25
N THR A 24 -10.27 1.91 -4.56
CA THR A 24 -11.33 2.60 -5.30
C THR A 24 -12.27 1.65 -6.01
N THR A 25 -13.57 1.96 -6.04
CA THR A 25 -14.57 1.14 -6.76
C THR A 25 -14.64 1.50 -8.24
N ARG A 26 -14.21 2.70 -8.61
CA ARG A 26 -14.11 3.20 -9.98
C ARG A 26 -12.68 3.63 -10.30
N GLY A 27 -12.36 3.62 -11.60
CA GLY A 27 -11.07 4.03 -12.13
C GLY A 27 -10.23 2.83 -12.59
N GLY A 28 -9.44 3.02 -13.63
CA GLY A 28 -8.52 2.00 -14.14
C GLY A 28 -7.07 2.24 -13.72
N MET A 29 -6.14 1.54 -14.37
CA MET A 29 -4.69 1.65 -14.12
C MET A 29 -4.11 3.06 -14.31
N THR A 30 -4.79 3.91 -15.09
CA THR A 30 -4.41 5.32 -15.36
C THR A 30 -5.25 6.33 -14.56
N SER A 31 -6.07 5.88 -13.62
CA SER A 31 -6.84 6.75 -12.75
C SER A 31 -5.96 7.55 -11.80
N HIS A 32 -6.49 8.65 -11.25
CA HIS A 32 -5.82 9.47 -10.25
C HIS A 32 -5.25 8.62 -9.09
N ALA A 33 -6.08 7.73 -8.52
CA ALA A 33 -5.68 6.84 -7.43
C ALA A 33 -4.49 5.97 -7.82
N ALA A 34 -4.55 5.34 -9.01
CA ALA A 34 -3.51 4.42 -9.46
C ALA A 34 -2.17 5.12 -9.75
N VAL A 35 -2.20 6.29 -10.39
CA VAL A 35 -0.99 7.04 -10.73
C VAL A 35 -0.31 7.59 -9.47
N VAL A 36 -1.08 8.24 -8.60
CA VAL A 36 -0.54 8.86 -7.39
C VAL A 36 -0.03 7.79 -6.41
N ALA A 37 -0.75 6.68 -6.23
CA ALA A 37 -0.31 5.61 -5.34
C ALA A 37 1.02 4.99 -5.77
N ARG A 38 1.24 4.78 -7.07
CA ARG A 38 2.54 4.33 -7.60
C ARG A 38 3.65 5.32 -7.30
N GLY A 39 3.41 6.62 -7.51
CA GLY A 39 4.37 7.67 -7.17
C GLY A 39 4.71 7.72 -5.68
N MET A 40 3.76 7.35 -4.81
CA MET A 40 3.94 7.28 -3.36
C MET A 40 4.49 5.93 -2.86
N GLY A 41 4.65 4.93 -3.73
CA GLY A 41 5.06 3.57 -3.34
C GLY A 41 4.02 2.85 -2.47
N LYS A 42 2.73 3.17 -2.60
CA LYS A 42 1.65 2.59 -1.79
C LYS A 42 0.82 1.58 -2.56
N PRO A 43 0.39 0.47 -1.94
CA PRO A 43 -0.51 -0.48 -2.57
C PRO A 43 -1.84 0.20 -2.91
N CYS A 44 -2.32 -0.06 -4.13
CA CYS A 44 -3.57 0.49 -4.63
C CYS A 44 -4.33 -0.57 -5.42
N VAL A 45 -5.60 -0.78 -5.05
CA VAL A 45 -6.56 -1.55 -5.84
C VAL A 45 -7.58 -0.57 -6.39
N SER A 46 -7.48 -0.26 -7.68
CA SER A 46 -8.41 0.65 -8.36
C SER A 46 -9.43 -0.11 -9.20
N GLY A 47 -10.66 0.38 -9.23
CA GLY A 47 -11.71 -0.19 -10.09
C GLY A 47 -12.32 -1.48 -9.55
N ALA A 48 -12.36 -1.64 -8.23
CA ALA A 48 -13.03 -2.75 -7.56
C ALA A 48 -14.56 -2.63 -7.66
N GLY A 49 -15.10 -2.78 -8.87
CA GLY A 49 -16.53 -2.52 -9.17
C GLY A 49 -17.51 -3.48 -8.51
N SER A 50 -17.05 -4.62 -7.99
CA SER A 50 -17.85 -5.54 -7.17
C SER A 50 -18.10 -5.01 -5.75
N LEU A 51 -17.34 -4.01 -5.31
CA LEU A 51 -17.50 -3.35 -4.02
C LEU A 51 -18.43 -2.15 -4.14
N ARG A 52 -19.30 -1.98 -3.14
CA ARG A 52 -20.19 -0.82 -3.06
C ARG A 52 -19.86 0.01 -1.82
N VAL A 53 -19.55 1.29 -2.04
CA VAL A 53 -19.30 2.26 -0.98
C VAL A 53 -20.57 3.07 -0.74
N ASP A 54 -21.00 3.16 0.52
CA ASP A 54 -22.06 4.06 0.97
C ASP A 54 -21.46 5.10 1.93
N TYR A 55 -21.32 6.33 1.45
CA TYR A 55 -20.78 7.42 2.25
C TYR A 55 -21.71 7.90 3.36
N LYS A 56 -23.03 7.78 3.18
CA LYS A 56 -24.01 8.20 4.20
C LYS A 56 -23.98 7.25 5.39
N ALA A 57 -23.93 5.95 5.11
CA ALA A 57 -23.81 4.92 6.13
C ALA A 57 -22.36 4.72 6.63
N GLY A 58 -21.36 5.23 5.90
CA GLY A 58 -19.95 4.99 6.19
C GLY A 58 -19.55 3.52 6.07
N THR A 59 -20.12 2.82 5.07
CA THR A 59 -19.96 1.38 4.89
C THR A 59 -19.38 0.99 3.53
N LEU A 60 -18.67 -0.14 3.52
CA LEU A 60 -18.20 -0.85 2.35
C LEU A 60 -18.90 -2.21 2.29
N ILE A 61 -19.55 -2.52 1.18
CA ILE A 61 -20.33 -3.75 1.00
C ILE A 61 -19.68 -4.60 -0.08
N SER A 62 -19.49 -5.88 0.22
CA SER A 62 -18.97 -6.89 -0.70
C SER A 62 -19.67 -8.23 -0.47
N MET A 63 -20.27 -8.82 -1.50
CA MET A 63 -20.83 -10.18 -1.45
C MET A 63 -21.69 -10.47 -0.20
N GLY A 64 -22.55 -9.52 0.19
CA GLY A 64 -23.43 -9.63 1.37
C GLY A 64 -22.77 -9.34 2.72
N GLN A 65 -21.46 -9.03 2.76
CA GLN A 65 -20.77 -8.56 3.95
C GLN A 65 -20.69 -7.03 3.96
N THR A 66 -20.86 -6.45 5.15
CA THR A 66 -20.78 -5.01 5.37
C THR A 66 -19.63 -4.72 6.32
N PHE A 67 -18.72 -3.86 5.89
CA PHE A 67 -17.61 -3.35 6.65
C PHE A 67 -17.87 -1.89 7.01
N ARG A 68 -17.44 -1.50 8.20
CA ARG A 68 -17.53 -0.14 8.73
C ARG A 68 -16.15 0.46 8.88
N LYS A 69 -16.12 1.79 9.07
CA LYS A 69 -14.88 2.47 9.43
C LYS A 69 -14.28 1.85 10.70
N GLY A 70 -13.00 1.50 10.62
CA GLY A 70 -12.26 0.84 11.70
C GLY A 70 -12.11 -0.67 11.52
N ASP A 71 -12.93 -1.29 10.66
CA ASP A 71 -12.76 -2.71 10.33
C ASP A 71 -11.47 -2.92 9.54
N ILE A 72 -10.80 -4.03 9.84
CA ILE A 72 -9.53 -4.38 9.22
C ILE A 72 -9.80 -5.09 7.90
N ILE A 73 -9.21 -4.56 6.83
CA ILE A 73 -9.11 -5.18 5.52
C ILE A 73 -7.66 -5.14 5.07
N THR A 74 -7.27 -6.12 4.26
CA THR A 74 -5.97 -6.15 3.60
C THR A 74 -6.19 -5.96 2.11
N ILE A 75 -5.32 -5.18 1.45
CA ILE A 75 -5.34 -5.03 -0.01
C ILE A 75 -4.02 -5.51 -0.59
N ASP A 76 -4.10 -6.18 -1.74
CA ASP A 76 -2.96 -6.58 -2.54
C ASP A 76 -2.98 -5.79 -3.85
N GLY A 77 -2.10 -4.79 -3.94
CA GLY A 77 -1.98 -3.94 -5.12
C GLY A 77 -1.33 -4.62 -6.34
N ALA A 78 -0.68 -5.78 -6.16
CA ALA A 78 -0.07 -6.53 -7.26
C ALA A 78 -1.11 -7.41 -7.95
N ASN A 79 -1.91 -8.14 -7.18
CA ASN A 79 -2.94 -9.05 -7.71
C ASN A 79 -4.34 -8.43 -7.79
N GLY A 80 -4.53 -7.21 -7.29
CA GLY A 80 -5.83 -6.54 -7.27
C GLY A 80 -6.82 -7.13 -6.26
N GLN A 81 -6.34 -7.81 -5.21
CA GLN A 81 -7.20 -8.51 -4.26
C GLN A 81 -7.57 -7.64 -3.06
N VAL A 82 -8.77 -7.85 -2.54
CA VAL A 82 -9.26 -7.24 -1.28
C VAL A 82 -9.67 -8.37 -0.35
N LEU A 83 -8.97 -8.47 0.77
CA LEU A 83 -9.06 -9.57 1.72
C LEU A 83 -9.66 -9.06 3.04
N LYS A 84 -10.50 -9.89 3.65
CA LYS A 84 -11.09 -9.60 4.96
C LYS A 84 -10.07 -9.86 6.07
N GLY A 85 -9.93 -8.92 7.00
CA GLY A 85 -9.06 -9.05 8.16
C GLY A 85 -7.60 -8.75 7.86
N ALA A 86 -6.75 -8.98 8.87
CA ALA A 86 -5.31 -8.86 8.76
C ALA A 86 -4.72 -10.14 8.16
N VAL A 87 -3.87 -9.99 7.15
CA VAL A 87 -3.07 -11.09 6.59
C VAL A 87 -1.64 -10.96 7.10
N ALA A 88 -0.97 -12.09 7.32
CA ALA A 88 0.43 -12.10 7.68
C ALA A 88 1.27 -11.49 6.54
N MET A 89 1.98 -10.41 6.85
CA MET A 89 2.85 -9.74 5.88
C MET A 89 4.13 -10.54 5.71
N LEU A 90 4.58 -10.67 4.46
CA LEU A 90 5.88 -11.26 4.14
C LEU A 90 6.97 -10.20 4.32
N GLN A 91 8.09 -10.62 4.90
CA GLN A 91 9.32 -9.82 4.88
C GLN A 91 9.82 -9.79 3.43
N PRO A 92 10.11 -8.61 2.85
CA PRO A 92 10.64 -8.52 1.50
C PRO A 92 12.02 -9.16 1.43
N GLU A 93 12.26 -9.97 0.40
CA GLU A 93 13.58 -10.53 0.13
C GLU A 93 14.40 -9.55 -0.72
N LEU A 94 15.61 -9.22 -0.27
CA LEU A 94 16.57 -8.40 -1.02
C LEU A 94 17.37 -9.31 -1.96
N SER A 95 16.77 -9.75 -3.06
CA SER A 95 17.38 -10.72 -3.99
C SER A 95 17.41 -10.24 -5.44
N GLY A 96 18.21 -10.93 -6.27
CA GLY A 96 18.32 -10.69 -7.71
C GLY A 96 18.94 -9.34 -8.06
N ASP A 97 18.28 -8.59 -8.93
CA ASP A 97 18.78 -7.32 -9.49
C ASP A 97 19.09 -6.27 -8.41
N PHE A 98 18.34 -6.27 -7.31
CA PHE A 98 18.58 -5.35 -6.20
C PHE A 98 19.97 -5.57 -5.59
N ALA A 99 20.37 -6.84 -5.37
CA ALA A 99 21.68 -7.17 -4.83
C ALA A 99 22.80 -6.72 -5.77
N ALA A 100 22.64 -6.93 -7.09
CA ALA A 100 23.62 -6.49 -8.09
C ALA A 100 23.79 -4.96 -8.10
N ILE A 101 22.69 -4.20 -8.01
CA ILE A 101 22.76 -2.74 -7.91
C ILE A 101 23.47 -2.31 -6.62
N MET A 102 23.18 -2.97 -5.50
CA MET A 102 23.82 -2.67 -4.21
C MET A 102 25.33 -2.95 -4.24
N GLU A 103 25.77 -4.03 -4.91
CA GLU A 103 27.19 -4.30 -5.11
C GLU A 103 27.89 -3.19 -5.90
N TRP A 104 27.27 -2.70 -6.98
CA TRP A 104 27.83 -1.59 -7.76
C TRP A 104 27.86 -0.28 -6.95
N ALA A 105 26.82 -0.03 -6.16
CA ALA A 105 26.75 1.13 -5.28
C ALA A 105 27.85 1.07 -4.19
N ASP A 106 28.08 -0.10 -3.60
CA ASP A 106 29.11 -0.34 -2.61
C ASP A 106 30.53 -0.19 -3.18
N ALA A 107 30.75 -0.62 -4.43
CA ALA A 107 32.03 -0.44 -5.11
C ALA A 107 32.32 1.03 -5.43
N ALA A 108 31.30 1.82 -5.76
CA ALA A 108 31.46 3.22 -6.17
C ALA A 108 31.45 4.22 -5.01
N ARG A 109 30.88 3.87 -3.86
CA ARG A 109 30.70 4.83 -2.76
C ARG A 109 32.02 5.20 -2.07
N ARG A 110 32.15 6.49 -1.74
CA ARG A 110 33.22 6.99 -0.86
C ARG A 110 32.83 6.97 0.61
N MET A 111 31.54 7.14 0.93
CA MET A 111 31.05 7.23 2.31
C MET A 111 30.66 5.86 2.87
N LYS A 112 30.98 5.64 4.15
CA LYS A 112 30.49 4.49 4.89
C LYS A 112 29.01 4.69 5.25
N VAL A 113 28.24 3.59 5.22
CA VAL A 113 26.83 3.56 5.62
C VAL A 113 26.81 2.80 6.95
N ARG A 114 26.17 3.39 7.95
CA ARG A 114 25.96 2.79 9.28
C ARG A 114 24.49 2.91 9.61
N THR A 115 24.01 2.06 10.50
CA THR A 115 22.66 2.15 11.04
C THR A 115 22.65 2.81 12.41
N ASN A 116 21.52 3.43 12.74
CA ASN A 116 21.19 3.70 14.13
C ASN A 116 20.35 2.51 14.62
N ALA A 117 20.91 1.70 15.51
CA ALA A 117 20.25 0.53 16.06
C ALA A 117 20.27 0.59 17.59
N GLU A 118 19.11 0.38 18.21
CA GLU A 118 18.93 0.45 19.67
C GLU A 118 18.71 -0.93 20.28
N THR A 119 18.26 -1.92 19.49
CA THR A 119 18.07 -3.29 19.92
C THR A 119 18.95 -4.29 19.16
N PRO A 120 19.23 -5.49 19.72
CA PRO A 120 19.93 -6.56 18.99
C PRO A 120 19.17 -7.10 17.78
N LEU A 121 17.86 -6.82 17.66
CA LEU A 121 17.08 -7.14 16.47
C LEU A 121 17.39 -6.12 15.36
N ASP A 122 17.33 -4.83 15.69
CA ASP A 122 17.64 -3.75 14.74
C ASP A 122 19.05 -3.87 14.17
N ALA A 123 20.02 -4.21 15.03
CA ALA A 123 21.41 -4.42 14.62
C ALA A 123 21.62 -5.63 13.70
N ARG A 124 20.71 -6.63 13.74
CA ARG A 124 20.75 -7.80 12.84
C ARG A 124 20.01 -7.56 11.52
N MET A 125 19.03 -6.67 11.52
CA MET A 125 18.28 -6.29 10.31
C MET A 125 19.02 -5.28 9.43
N ALA A 126 19.90 -4.49 10.03
CA ALA A 126 20.72 -3.48 9.36
C ALA A 126 21.90 -4.05 8.58
#